data_AF-S9PU52-F1
#
_entry.id   AF-S9PU52-F1
#
_cell.length_a   1.000
_cell.length_b   1.000
_cell.length_c   1.000
_cell.angle_alpha   90.00
_cell.angle_beta   90.00
_cell.angle_gamma   90.00
#
_symmetry.space_group_name_H-M   'P 1'
#
loop_
_entity.id
_entity.type
_entity.pdbx_description
1 polymer ?
#
loop_
_entity_poly.entity_id
_entity_poly.type
_entity_poly.pdbx_seq_one_letter_code
_entity_poly.pdbx_strand_id
1 'polypeptide(L)'
;MSEDLVYTLERRFRQEQSSFVDPLELYKVEKNLDYARKKLWEEGKCQLERVGEPEGLSKRIMTLQGKINDLRVALEAKIEQEEINIKKEQEEAAASTMEEIRKREINERQQEQHLQFGNSQLLNHQRSVQADISDSLLHMASILKENAISFTNALVNDNQVVERAGSLLDKNAKSLDNTHQNVKDFTKSKKLSFWLQIGMVLAVVISFLVMMFILQFTKNQN
;
A
#
# COMPACT_ATOMS: atom_id res chain seq x y z
N MET A 1 27.13 -10.66 -4.67
CA MET A 1 25.72 -10.91 -5.06
C MET A 1 24.79 -9.77 -4.62
N SER A 2 24.85 -9.33 -3.36
CA SER A 2 24.08 -8.18 -2.85
C SER A 2 24.49 -6.82 -3.48
N GLU A 3 25.78 -6.56 -3.68
CA GLU A 3 26.26 -5.32 -4.33
C GLU A 3 25.82 -5.19 -5.79
N ASP A 4 25.85 -6.31 -6.51
CA ASP A 4 25.40 -6.41 -7.91
C ASP A 4 23.89 -6.13 -8.04
N LEU A 5 23.11 -6.54 -7.03
CA LEU A 5 21.69 -6.25 -6.94
C LEU A 5 21.44 -4.74 -6.75
N VAL A 6 22.19 -4.08 -5.86
CA VAL A 6 22.08 -2.63 -5.61
C VAL A 6 22.52 -1.84 -6.84
N TYR A 7 23.57 -2.26 -7.54
CA TYR A 7 24.00 -1.65 -8.79
C TYR A 7 22.94 -1.80 -9.90
N THR A 8 22.35 -2.99 -10.03
CA THR A 8 21.29 -3.26 -11.00
C THR A 8 20.03 -2.42 -10.70
N LEU A 9 19.68 -2.28 -9.43
CA LEU A 9 18.57 -1.43 -8.98
C LEU A 9 18.84 0.04 -9.25
N GLU A 10 20.05 0.54 -8.97
CA GLU A 10 20.42 1.92 -9.26
C GLU A 10 20.37 2.22 -10.76
N ARG A 11 20.83 1.26 -11.59
CA ARG A 11 20.78 1.38 -13.05
C ARG A 11 19.35 1.41 -13.57
N ARG A 12 18.48 0.49 -13.12
CA ARG A 12 17.05 0.49 -13.47
C ARG A 12 16.39 1.78 -13.03
N PHE A 13 16.60 2.18 -11.78
CA PHE A 13 16.02 3.40 -11.24
C PHE A 13 16.43 4.63 -12.04
N ARG A 14 17.70 4.74 -12.45
CA ARG A 14 18.18 5.84 -13.29
C ARG A 14 17.61 5.81 -14.71
N GLN A 15 17.33 4.62 -15.25
CA GLN A 15 16.79 4.44 -16.60
C GLN A 15 15.27 4.65 -16.65
N GLU A 16 14.55 4.29 -15.59
CA GLU A 16 13.09 4.37 -15.48
C GLU A 16 12.61 5.62 -14.72
N GLN A 17 13.52 6.43 -14.17
CA GLN A 17 13.18 7.61 -13.36
C GLN A 17 12.17 8.56 -14.03
N SER A 18 12.30 8.75 -15.35
CA SER A 18 11.43 9.62 -16.14
C SER A 18 10.13 8.94 -16.62
N SER A 19 10.00 7.63 -16.41
CA SER A 19 8.91 6.79 -16.90
C SER A 19 8.03 6.20 -15.79
N PHE A 20 8.28 6.51 -14.51
CA PHE A 20 7.39 6.14 -13.42
C PHE A 20 6.10 6.97 -13.51
N VAL A 21 5.17 6.47 -14.33
CA VAL A 21 3.79 6.95 -14.46
C VAL A 21 2.89 6.18 -13.48
N ASP A 22 3.25 4.93 -13.15
CA ASP A 22 2.45 4.04 -12.30
C ASP A 22 3.08 3.91 -10.89
N PRO A 23 2.34 4.24 -9.81
CA PRO A 23 2.81 4.06 -8.43
C PRO A 23 3.18 2.61 -8.07
N LEU A 24 2.62 1.60 -8.75
CA LEU A 24 2.96 0.19 -8.50
C LEU A 24 4.40 -0.16 -8.89
N GLU A 25 4.94 0.47 -9.93
CA GLU A 25 6.32 0.23 -10.38
C GLU A 25 7.32 0.80 -9.36
N LEU A 26 7.01 1.95 -8.77
CA LEU A 26 7.82 2.55 -7.69
C LEU A 26 7.83 1.65 -6.45
N TYR A 27 6.66 1.07 -6.09
CA TYR A 27 6.54 0.14 -4.98
C TYR A 27 7.36 -1.14 -5.18
N LYS A 28 7.41 -1.69 -6.40
CA LYS A 28 8.24 -2.87 -6.71
C LYS A 28 9.73 -2.58 -6.52
N VAL A 29 10.19 -1.41 -6.95
CA VAL A 29 11.59 -1.00 -6.78
C VAL A 29 11.93 -0.84 -5.29
N GLU A 30 11.04 -0.22 -4.50
CA GLU A 30 11.21 -0.08 -3.06
C GLU A 30 11.31 -1.45 -2.36
N LYS A 31 10.41 -2.40 -2.69
CA LYS A 31 10.46 -3.76 -2.13
C LYS A 31 11.73 -4.52 -2.47
N ASN A 32 12.22 -4.35 -3.69
CA ASN A 32 13.49 -4.96 -4.10
C ASN A 32 14.69 -4.34 -3.38
N LEU A 33 14.65 -3.03 -3.10
CA LEU A 33 15.66 -2.33 -2.32
C LEU A 33 15.65 -2.77 -0.85
N ASP A 34 14.48 -2.93 -0.25
CA ASP A 34 14.31 -3.48 1.11
C ASP A 34 14.84 -4.91 1.21
N TYR A 35 14.58 -5.74 0.20
CA TYR A 35 15.12 -7.10 0.12
C TYR A 35 16.66 -7.08 0.02
N ALA A 36 17.23 -6.21 -0.81
CA ALA A 36 18.68 -6.04 -0.92
C ALA A 36 19.30 -5.61 0.41
N ARG A 37 18.66 -4.67 1.12
CA ARG A 37 19.07 -4.22 2.46
C ARG A 37 19.04 -5.38 3.46
N LYS A 38 17.94 -6.13 3.53
CA LYS A 38 17.83 -7.29 4.44
C LYS A 38 18.94 -8.31 4.19
N LYS A 39 19.22 -8.61 2.92
CA LYS A 39 20.29 -9.54 2.54
C LYS A 39 21.69 -9.03 2.91
N LEU A 40 21.93 -7.72 2.83
CA LEU A 40 23.19 -7.11 3.27
C LEU A 40 23.40 -7.16 4.78
N TRP A 41 22.31 -7.05 5.54
CA TRP A 41 22.30 -7.25 6.99
C TRP A 41 22.61 -8.71 7.37
N GLU A 42 21.99 -9.68 6.68
CA GLU A 42 22.24 -11.11 6.89
C GLU A 42 23.67 -11.53 6.50
N GLU A 43 24.24 -10.93 5.46
CA GLU A 43 25.63 -11.16 5.03
C GLU A 43 26.68 -10.51 5.95
N GLY A 44 26.27 -9.78 7.01
CA GLY A 44 27.19 -9.11 7.94
C GLY A 44 28.01 -7.98 7.30
N LYS A 45 27.60 -7.51 6.12
CA LYS A 45 28.25 -6.40 5.38
C LYS A 45 27.70 -5.03 5.78
N CYS A 46 26.53 -5.01 6.42
CA CYS A 46 26.04 -3.85 7.17
C CYS A 46 26.34 -4.03 8.67
N GLN A 47 27.61 -4.17 9.04
CA GLN A 47 27.96 -3.96 10.45
C GLN A 47 27.81 -2.46 10.73
N LEU A 48 26.86 -2.10 11.59
CA LEU A 48 26.77 -0.76 12.19
C LEU A 48 27.94 -0.59 13.17
N GLU A 49 29.18 -0.72 12.70
CA GLU A 49 30.34 -0.36 13.50
C GLU A 49 30.51 1.16 13.41
N ARG A 50 29.90 1.81 14.42
CA ARG A 50 29.96 3.24 14.79
C ARG A 50 28.86 4.13 14.23
N VAL A 51 28.39 5.01 15.11
CA VAL A 51 27.53 6.18 14.89
C VAL A 51 28.31 7.23 14.07
N GLY A 52 28.73 6.86 12.87
CA GLY A 52 29.43 7.69 11.89
C GLY A 52 28.77 7.51 10.52
N GLU A 53 29.00 8.46 9.61
CA GLU A 53 28.40 8.46 8.28
C GLU A 53 28.40 7.05 7.64
N PRO A 54 27.28 6.58 7.07
CA PRO A 54 27.26 5.31 6.39
C PRO A 54 28.24 5.35 5.22
N GLU A 55 29.33 4.58 5.28
CA GLU A 55 30.29 4.52 4.18
C GLU A 55 29.90 3.45 3.14
N GLY A 56 30.27 3.67 1.88
CA GLY A 56 30.08 2.71 0.79
C GLY A 56 28.61 2.44 0.43
N LEU A 57 28.19 1.18 0.54
CA LEU A 57 26.91 0.71 0.02
C LEU A 57 25.70 1.26 0.78
N SER A 58 25.86 1.51 2.09
CA SER A 58 24.81 2.05 2.95
C SER A 58 24.45 3.49 2.53
N LYS A 59 25.44 4.32 2.17
CA LYS A 59 25.23 5.66 1.61
C LYS A 59 24.44 5.62 0.31
N ARG A 60 24.77 4.67 -0.57
CA ARG A 60 24.09 4.50 -1.87
C ARG A 60 22.64 4.08 -1.70
N ILE A 61 22.35 3.16 -0.77
CA ILE A 61 20.98 2.76 -0.44
C ILE A 61 20.20 3.96 0.13
N MET A 62 20.79 4.71 1.07
CA MET A 62 20.13 5.88 1.67
C MET A 62 19.83 6.98 0.64
N THR A 63 20.77 7.27 -0.26
CA THR A 63 20.56 8.24 -1.35
C THR A 63 19.53 7.77 -2.38
N LEU A 64 19.49 6.48 -2.69
CA LEU A 64 18.44 5.87 -3.52
C LEU A 64 17.07 5.97 -2.84
N GLN A 65 16.98 5.69 -1.55
CA GLN A 65 15.74 5.84 -0.78
C GLN A 65 15.24 7.28 -0.77
N GLY A 66 16.13 8.26 -0.57
CA GLY A 66 15.78 9.68 -0.65
C GLY A 66 15.16 10.04 -2.00
N LYS A 67 15.81 9.62 -3.11
CA LYS A 67 15.29 9.87 -4.46
C LYS A 67 13.95 9.17 -4.74
N ILE A 68 13.76 7.94 -4.24
CA ILE A 68 12.48 7.21 -4.36
C ILE A 68 11.38 7.98 -3.63
N ASN A 69 11.67 8.51 -2.43
CA ASN A 69 10.70 9.27 -1.65
C ASN A 69 10.34 10.62 -2.30
N ASP A 70 11.32 11.33 -2.84
CA ASP A 70 11.06 12.60 -3.55
C ASP A 70 10.16 12.40 -4.78
N LEU A 71 10.36 11.31 -5.53
CA LEU A 71 9.50 10.94 -6.65
C LEU A 71 8.09 10.56 -6.21
N ARG A 72 7.96 9.86 -5.08
CA ARG A 72 6.66 9.50 -4.52
C ARG A 72 5.84 10.75 -4.21
N VAL A 73 6.44 11.71 -3.51
CA VAL A 73 5.79 12.98 -3.18
C VAL A 73 5.39 13.74 -4.45
N ALA A 74 6.26 13.76 -5.46
CA ALA A 74 5.95 14.41 -6.73
C ALA A 74 4.82 13.71 -7.51
N LEU A 75 4.72 12.38 -7.43
CA LEU A 75 3.65 11.62 -8.07
C LEU A 75 2.32 11.80 -7.34
N GLU A 76 2.33 11.74 -6.01
CA GLU A 76 1.14 11.99 -5.17
C GLU A 76 0.57 13.40 -5.44
N ALA A 77 1.43 14.41 -5.57
CA ALA A 77 0.99 15.77 -5.92
C ALA A 77 0.35 15.87 -7.31
N LYS A 78 0.87 15.14 -8.31
CA LYS A 78 0.27 15.10 -9.66
C LYS A 78 -1.11 14.44 -9.66
N ILE A 79 -1.26 13.34 -8.92
CA ILE A 79 -2.53 12.63 -8.79
C ILE A 79 -3.58 13.54 -8.13
N GLU A 80 -3.22 14.21 -7.04
CA GLU A 80 -4.12 15.14 -6.35
C GLU A 80 -4.57 16.29 -7.27
N GLN A 81 -3.66 16.79 -8.11
CA GLN A 81 -3.97 17.86 -9.05
C GLN A 81 -4.89 17.41 -10.19
N GLU A 82 -4.71 16.17 -10.70
CA GLU A 82 -5.65 15.57 -11.65
C GLU A 82 -7.03 15.35 -11.03
N GLU A 83 -7.11 14.88 -9.78
CA GLU A 83 -8.40 14.72 -9.09
C GLU A 83 -9.14 16.05 -8.93
N ILE A 84 -8.42 17.13 -8.59
CA ILE A 84 -9.01 18.47 -8.48
C ILE A 84 -9.52 18.94 -9.84
N ASN A 85 -8.80 18.68 -10.93
CA ASN A 85 -9.23 19.07 -12.27
C ASN A 85 -10.48 18.29 -12.70
N ILE A 86 -10.53 16.98 -12.45
CA ILE A 86 -11.69 16.14 -12.75
C ILE A 86 -12.92 16.62 -11.96
N LYS A 87 -12.76 16.93 -10.67
CA LYS A 87 -13.86 17.46 -9.82
C LYS A 87 -14.39 18.78 -10.35
N LYS A 88 -13.52 19.70 -10.76
CA LYS A 88 -13.92 20.98 -11.36
C LYS A 88 -14.64 20.79 -12.69
N GLU A 89 -14.15 19.92 -13.56
CA GLU A 89 -14.80 19.61 -14.84
C GLU A 89 -16.18 18.98 -14.64
N GLN A 90 -16.33 18.11 -13.63
CA GLN A 90 -17.63 17.56 -13.24
C GLN A 90 -18.57 18.63 -12.67
N GLU A 91 -18.07 19.56 -11.86
CA GLU A 91 -18.86 20.67 -11.30
C GLU A 91 -19.31 21.65 -12.39
N GLU A 92 -18.43 21.96 -13.34
CA GLU A 92 -18.75 22.79 -14.51
C GLU A 92 -19.77 22.11 -15.42
N ALA A 93 -19.64 20.80 -15.67
CA ALA A 93 -20.62 20.02 -16.43
C ALA A 93 -21.97 19.92 -15.71
N ALA A 94 -21.98 19.80 -14.39
CA ALA A 94 -23.21 19.82 -13.59
C ALA A 94 -23.87 21.21 -13.62
N ALA A 95 -23.07 22.29 -13.54
CA ALA A 95 -23.55 23.65 -13.63
C ALA A 95 -24.15 23.98 -15.00
N SER A 96 -23.49 23.58 -16.09
CA SER A 96 -24.02 23.77 -17.46
C SER A 96 -25.32 23.01 -17.67
N THR A 97 -25.41 21.77 -17.17
CA THR A 97 -26.64 20.96 -17.23
C THR A 97 -27.78 21.61 -16.44
N MET A 98 -27.49 22.14 -15.24
CA MET A 98 -28.47 22.85 -14.41
C MET A 98 -28.93 24.17 -15.07
N GLU A 99 -28.02 24.87 -15.76
CA GLU A 99 -28.36 26.08 -16.50
C GLU A 99 -29.26 25.77 -17.71
N GLU A 100 -29.00 24.67 -18.44
CA GLU A 100 -29.89 24.20 -19.50
C GLU A 100 -31.28 23.82 -18.96
N ILE A 101 -31.36 23.12 -17.83
CA ILE A 101 -32.64 22.79 -17.18
C ILE A 101 -33.40 24.06 -16.80
N ARG A 102 -32.72 25.05 -16.20
CA ARG A 102 -33.32 26.35 -15.87
C ARG A 102 -33.84 27.08 -17.12
N LYS A 103 -33.08 27.07 -18.21
CA LYS A 103 -33.51 27.67 -19.49
C LYS A 103 -34.75 26.99 -20.05
N ARG A 104 -34.83 25.65 -19.95
CA ARG A 104 -36.03 24.89 -20.35
C ARG A 104 -37.24 25.24 -19.48
N GLU A 105 -37.10 25.30 -18.16
CA GLU A 105 -38.21 25.70 -17.28
C GLU A 105 -38.76 27.11 -17.58
N ILE A 106 -37.89 28.08 -17.89
CA ILE A 106 -38.32 29.44 -18.24
C ILE A 106 -39.09 29.43 -19.57
N ASN A 107 -38.62 28.65 -20.54
CA ASN A 107 -39.27 28.52 -21.84
C ASN A 107 -40.64 27.82 -21.71
N GLU A 108 -40.74 26.77 -20.88
CA GLU A 108 -42.00 26.08 -20.57
C GLU A 108 -43.00 27.02 -19.88
N ARG A 109 -42.58 27.82 -18.88
CA ARG A 109 -43.45 28.81 -18.21
C ARG A 109 -43.90 29.94 -19.15
N GLN A 110 -43.06 30.38 -20.09
CA GLN A 110 -43.45 31.35 -21.11
C GLN A 110 -44.46 30.75 -22.11
N GLN A 111 -44.34 29.46 -22.40
CA GLN A 111 -45.26 28.73 -23.26
C GLN A 111 -46.64 28.54 -22.59
N GLU A 112 -46.68 28.33 -21.27
CA GLU A 112 -47.91 28.28 -20.47
C GLU A 112 -48.68 29.63 -20.48
N GLN A 113 -47.99 30.77 -20.47
CA GLN A 113 -48.64 32.09 -20.57
C GLN A 113 -49.29 32.36 -21.94
N HIS A 114 -48.90 31.63 -22.99
CA HIS A 114 -49.39 31.82 -24.36
C HIS A 114 -50.56 30.87 -24.74
N LEU A 115 -50.99 29.98 -23.83
CA LEU A 115 -51.94 28.88 -24.10
C LEU A 115 -53.34 29.06 -23.47
N GLN A 116 -53.80 30.29 -23.24
CA GLN A 116 -55.22 30.53 -22.88
C GLN A 116 -56.23 30.28 -24.03
N PHE A 117 -55.80 29.80 -25.20
CA PHE A 117 -56.69 29.53 -26.33
C PHE A 117 -56.62 28.07 -26.81
N GLY A 118 -57.50 27.22 -26.27
CA GLY A 118 -57.89 25.93 -26.89
C GLY A 118 -57.68 24.68 -26.04
N ASN A 119 -58.70 24.28 -25.29
CA ASN A 119 -58.72 23.06 -24.46
C ASN A 119 -58.37 21.75 -25.21
N SER A 120 -58.53 21.70 -26.54
CA SER A 120 -58.15 20.54 -27.37
C SER A 120 -56.63 20.43 -27.62
N GLN A 121 -55.94 21.57 -27.76
CA GLN A 121 -54.49 21.62 -27.89
C GLN A 121 -53.81 21.23 -26.56
N LEU A 122 -54.39 21.67 -25.43
CA LEU A 122 -53.93 21.30 -24.09
C LEU A 122 -54.05 19.80 -23.81
N LEU A 123 -55.18 19.17 -24.18
CA LEU A 123 -55.38 17.73 -24.00
C LEU A 123 -54.40 16.89 -24.85
N ASN A 124 -54.14 17.32 -26.08
CA ASN A 124 -53.14 16.66 -26.94
C ASN A 124 -51.72 16.85 -26.40
N HIS A 125 -51.40 18.04 -25.90
CA HIS A 125 -50.11 18.31 -25.28
C HIS A 125 -49.91 17.49 -23.99
N GLN A 126 -50.90 17.41 -23.11
CA GLN A 126 -50.85 16.55 -21.93
C GLN A 126 -50.68 15.08 -22.30
N ARG A 127 -51.32 14.59 -23.37
CA ARG A 127 -51.11 13.21 -23.87
C ARG A 127 -49.69 13.00 -24.39
N SER A 128 -49.13 13.98 -25.11
CA SER A 128 -47.76 13.95 -25.60
C SER A 128 -46.76 13.93 -24.44
N VAL A 129 -46.91 14.82 -23.46
CA VAL A 129 -46.05 14.89 -22.27
C VAL A 129 -46.16 13.60 -21.45
N GLN A 130 -47.35 13.03 -21.31
CA GLN A 130 -47.53 11.76 -20.60
C GLN A 130 -46.89 10.58 -21.34
N ALA A 131 -46.88 10.59 -22.67
CA ALA A 131 -46.15 9.61 -23.48
C ALA A 131 -44.63 9.77 -23.31
N ASP A 132 -44.11 11.00 -23.34
CA ASP A 132 -42.68 11.29 -23.16
C ASP A 132 -42.19 10.91 -21.75
N ILE A 133 -42.99 11.19 -20.71
CA ILE A 133 -42.67 10.76 -19.34
C ILE A 133 -42.67 9.23 -19.23
N SER A 134 -43.60 8.56 -19.89
CA SER A 134 -43.67 7.10 -19.90
C SER A 134 -42.46 6.48 -20.59
N ASP A 135 -42.02 7.06 -21.70
CA ASP A 135 -40.84 6.62 -22.44
C ASP A 135 -39.54 6.88 -21.65
N SER A 136 -39.44 8.05 -21.01
CA SER A 136 -38.31 8.39 -20.12
C SER A 136 -38.24 7.47 -18.90
N LEU A 137 -39.39 7.09 -18.31
CA LEU A 137 -39.45 6.11 -17.22
C LEU A 137 -39.02 4.72 -17.67
N LEU A 138 -39.43 4.28 -18.86
CA LEU A 138 -38.99 2.99 -19.42
C LEU A 138 -37.49 3.01 -19.72
N HIS A 139 -36.97 4.10 -20.25
CA HIS A 139 -35.55 4.28 -20.50
C HIS A 139 -34.74 4.30 -19.19
N MET A 140 -35.17 5.04 -18.18
CA MET A 140 -34.55 5.04 -16.85
C MET A 140 -34.64 3.67 -16.17
N ALA A 141 -35.77 2.96 -16.30
CA ALA A 141 -35.89 1.60 -15.79
C ALA A 141 -34.93 0.63 -16.49
N SER A 142 -34.71 0.81 -17.80
CA SER A 142 -33.70 0.07 -18.55
C SER A 142 -32.29 0.36 -18.05
N ILE A 143 -31.95 1.64 -17.86
CA ILE A 143 -30.66 2.05 -17.28
C ILE A 143 -30.49 1.48 -15.88
N LEU A 144 -31.52 1.54 -15.04
CA LEU A 144 -31.47 1.03 -13.66
C LEU A 144 -31.25 -0.49 -13.66
N LYS A 145 -31.90 -1.21 -14.57
CA LYS A 145 -31.70 -2.65 -14.77
C LYS A 145 -30.26 -2.96 -15.21
N GLU A 146 -29.74 -2.19 -16.16
CA GLU A 146 -28.37 -2.38 -16.65
C GLU A 146 -27.34 -2.09 -15.54
N ASN A 147 -27.55 -1.03 -14.76
CA ASN A 147 -26.76 -0.73 -13.58
C ASN A 147 -26.85 -1.83 -12.52
N ALA A 148 -28.03 -2.40 -12.28
CA ALA A 148 -28.20 -3.52 -11.34
C ALA A 148 -27.46 -4.79 -11.80
N ILE A 149 -27.46 -5.09 -13.10
CA ILE A 149 -26.69 -6.21 -13.68
C ILE A 149 -25.19 -5.94 -13.52
N SER A 150 -24.73 -4.75 -13.87
CA SER A 150 -23.32 -4.34 -13.70
C SER A 150 -22.87 -4.43 -12.24
N PHE A 151 -23.69 -3.93 -11.31
CA PHE A 151 -23.44 -4.00 -9.88
C PHE A 151 -23.38 -5.44 -9.36
N THR A 152 -24.25 -6.33 -9.87
CA THR A 152 -24.21 -7.75 -9.51
C THR A 152 -22.91 -8.42 -9.99
N ASN A 153 -22.48 -8.11 -11.21
CA ASN A 153 -21.22 -8.62 -11.75
C ASN A 153 -20.00 -8.08 -10.97
N ALA A 154 -20.04 -6.81 -10.57
CA ALA A 154 -19.03 -6.22 -9.69
C ALA A 154 -18.99 -6.93 -8.33
N LEU A 155 -20.16 -7.20 -7.72
CA LEU A 155 -20.26 -7.96 -6.47
C LEU A 155 -19.67 -9.38 -6.57
N VAL A 156 -19.91 -10.07 -7.69
CA VAL A 156 -19.33 -11.41 -7.93
C VAL A 156 -17.81 -11.33 -8.01
N ASN A 157 -17.28 -10.33 -8.71
CA ASN A 157 -15.83 -10.10 -8.79
C ASN A 157 -15.23 -9.74 -7.43
N ASP A 158 -15.89 -8.85 -6.68
CA ASP A 158 -15.47 -8.45 -5.33
C ASP A 158 -15.46 -9.64 -4.38
N ASN A 159 -16.43 -10.55 -4.49
CA ASN A 159 -16.45 -11.78 -3.70
C ASN A 159 -15.22 -12.66 -4.00
N GLN A 160 -14.83 -12.80 -5.27
CA GLN A 160 -13.59 -13.51 -5.63
C GLN A 160 -12.34 -12.83 -5.07
N VAL A 161 -12.30 -11.49 -5.06
CA VAL A 161 -11.19 -10.73 -4.46
C VAL A 161 -11.15 -10.95 -2.94
N VAL A 162 -12.29 -10.92 -2.26
CA VAL A 162 -12.40 -11.20 -0.82
C VAL A 162 -11.96 -12.62 -0.50
N GLU A 163 -12.36 -13.61 -1.29
CA GLU A 163 -11.93 -15.01 -1.11
C GLU A 163 -10.41 -15.15 -1.26
N ARG A 164 -9.83 -14.51 -2.29
CA ARG A 164 -8.36 -14.47 -2.47
C ARG A 164 -7.67 -13.78 -1.30
N ALA A 165 -8.18 -12.63 -0.87
CA ALA A 165 -7.65 -11.90 0.28
C ALA A 165 -7.70 -12.76 1.55
N GLY A 166 -8.82 -13.45 1.81
CA GLY A 166 -8.96 -14.41 2.89
C GLY A 166 -7.93 -15.54 2.82
N SER A 167 -7.72 -16.12 1.64
CA SER A 167 -6.71 -17.17 1.44
C SER A 167 -5.28 -16.69 1.70
N LEU A 168 -4.96 -15.44 1.33
CA LEU A 168 -3.66 -14.83 1.57
C LEU A 168 -3.48 -14.50 3.05
N LEU A 169 -4.53 -14.06 3.72
CA LEU A 169 -4.53 -13.74 5.14
C LEU A 169 -4.34 -15.00 5.98
N ASP A 170 -5.00 -16.11 5.65
CA ASP A 170 -4.79 -17.42 6.29
C ASP A 170 -3.35 -17.93 6.09
N LYS A 171 -2.80 -17.82 4.87
CA LYS A 171 -1.39 -18.15 4.60
C LYS A 171 -0.43 -17.29 5.43
N ASN A 172 -0.68 -15.99 5.52
CA ASN A 172 0.13 -15.08 6.31
C ASN A 172 0.01 -15.37 7.81
N ALA A 173 -1.19 -15.66 8.31
CA ALA A 173 -1.42 -16.03 9.71
C ALA A 173 -0.64 -17.31 10.06
N LYS A 174 -0.67 -18.33 9.20
CA LYS A 174 0.12 -19.56 9.37
C LYS A 174 1.64 -19.31 9.34
N SER A 175 2.11 -18.47 8.42
CA SER A 175 3.53 -18.08 8.35
C SER A 175 3.98 -17.32 9.59
N LEU A 176 3.12 -16.43 10.10
CA LEU A 176 3.36 -15.66 11.31
C LEU A 176 3.35 -16.55 12.55
N ASP A 177 2.45 -17.53 12.64
CA ASP A 177 2.44 -18.51 13.74
C ASP A 177 3.70 -19.39 13.72
N ASN A 178 4.12 -19.88 12.56
CA ASN A 178 5.39 -20.61 12.43
C ASN A 178 6.59 -19.75 12.85
N THR A 179 6.61 -18.48 12.45
CA THR A 179 7.67 -17.55 12.86
C THR A 179 7.60 -17.29 14.37
N HIS A 180 6.40 -17.16 14.94
CA HIS A 180 6.19 -17.01 16.36
C HIS A 180 6.68 -18.24 17.14
N GLN A 181 6.41 -19.45 16.66
CA GLN A 181 6.92 -20.69 17.24
C GLN A 181 8.45 -20.74 17.21
N ASN A 182 9.07 -20.38 16.09
CA ASN A 182 10.53 -20.30 15.99
C ASN A 182 11.11 -19.29 16.98
N VAL A 183 10.52 -18.09 17.09
CA VAL A 183 10.93 -17.07 18.07
C VAL A 183 10.70 -17.56 19.51
N LYS A 184 9.63 -18.31 19.76
CA LYS A 184 9.34 -18.93 21.06
C LYS A 184 10.39 -19.98 21.44
N ASP A 185 10.89 -20.74 20.49
CA ASP A 185 11.95 -21.73 20.71
C ASP A 185 13.31 -21.08 20.97
N PHE A 186 13.64 -19.99 20.25
CA PHE A 186 14.81 -19.19 20.55
C PHE A 186 14.72 -18.46 21.90
N THR A 187 13.52 -18.03 22.32
CA THR A 187 13.34 -17.40 23.64
C THR A 187 13.37 -18.42 24.79
N LYS A 188 12.88 -19.66 24.59
CA LYS A 188 13.08 -20.77 25.54
C LYS A 188 14.57 -21.13 25.71
N SER A 189 15.35 -20.98 24.64
CA SER A 189 16.80 -21.25 24.64
C SER A 189 17.62 -20.26 25.49
N LYS A 190 17.04 -19.15 25.99
CA LYS A 190 17.69 -18.28 26.98
C LYS A 190 18.05 -19.00 28.29
N LYS A 191 17.35 -20.10 28.62
CA LYS A 191 17.74 -20.95 29.76
C LYS A 191 19.12 -21.59 29.54
N LEU A 192 19.50 -21.89 28.30
CA LEU A 192 20.81 -22.47 27.98
C LEU A 192 21.96 -21.49 28.25
N SER A 193 21.78 -20.20 27.96
CA SER A 193 22.77 -19.16 28.31
C SER A 193 23.02 -19.06 29.82
N PHE A 194 21.99 -19.24 30.65
CA PHE A 194 22.16 -19.24 32.11
C PHE A 194 22.99 -20.43 32.60
N TRP A 195 22.77 -21.62 32.02
CA TRP A 195 23.58 -22.81 32.32
C TRP A 195 25.03 -22.70 31.80
N LEU A 196 25.26 -22.02 30.67
CA LEU A 196 26.62 -21.74 30.21
C LEU A 196 27.34 -20.74 31.12
N GLN A 197 26.62 -19.71 31.58
CA GLN A 197 27.17 -18.69 32.47
C GLN A 197 27.52 -19.28 33.85
N ILE A 198 26.69 -20.17 34.42
CA ILE A 198 27.02 -20.86 35.67
C ILE A 198 28.25 -21.77 35.51
N GLY A 199 28.37 -22.46 34.36
CA GLY A 199 29.54 -23.29 34.05
C GLY A 199 30.84 -22.49 33.95
N MET A 200 30.80 -21.29 33.36
CA MET A 200 31.96 -20.42 33.24
C MET A 200 32.43 -19.89 34.60
N VAL A 201 31.50 -19.51 35.47
CA VAL A 201 31.81 -19.12 36.86
C VAL A 201 32.43 -20.29 37.63
N LEU A 202 31.86 -21.50 37.52
CA LEU A 202 32.39 -22.70 38.17
C LEU A 202 33.82 -23.03 37.71
N ALA A 203 34.10 -22.90 36.41
CA ALA A 203 35.42 -23.16 35.85
C ALA A 203 36.50 -22.22 36.45
N VAL A 204 36.17 -20.93 36.63
CA VAL A 204 37.08 -19.97 37.27
C VAL A 204 37.35 -20.34 38.72
N VAL A 205 36.32 -20.75 39.47
CA VAL A 205 36.47 -21.18 40.87
C VAL A 205 37.36 -22.42 40.98
N ILE A 206 37.17 -23.42 40.10
CA ILE A 206 37.99 -24.62 40.07
C ILE A 206 39.44 -24.27 39.72
N SER A 207 39.67 -23.41 38.72
CA SER A 207 41.01 -22.94 38.38
C SER A 207 41.72 -22.26 39.56
N PHE A 208 40.97 -21.50 40.36
CA PHE A 208 41.50 -20.85 41.55
C PHE A 208 41.88 -21.86 42.64
N LEU A 209 41.04 -22.87 42.88
CA LEU A 209 41.33 -23.95 43.82
C LEU A 209 42.57 -24.76 43.42
N VAL A 210 42.71 -25.07 42.12
CA VAL A 210 43.90 -25.77 41.58
C VAL A 210 45.16 -24.94 41.81
N MET A 211 45.13 -23.64 41.53
CA MET A 211 46.27 -22.74 41.78
C MET A 211 46.64 -22.72 43.27
N MET A 212 45.65 -22.67 44.16
CA MET A 212 45.86 -22.70 45.61
C MET A 212 46.50 -24.02 46.07
N PHE A 213 46.06 -25.15 45.51
CA PHE A 213 46.61 -26.46 45.80
C PHE A 213 48.08 -26.58 45.35
N ILE A 214 48.40 -26.09 44.16
CA ILE A 214 49.79 -26.06 43.64
C ILE A 214 50.70 -25.22 44.55
N LEU A 215 50.22 -24.05 45.01
CA LEU A 215 50.98 -23.20 45.92
C LEU A 215 51.18 -23.85 47.29
N GLN A 216 50.16 -24.50 47.85
CA GLN A 216 50.27 -25.20 49.12
C GLN A 216 51.24 -26.38 49.03
N PHE A 217 51.16 -27.16 47.95
CA PHE A 217 52.06 -28.30 47.74
C PHE A 217 53.51 -27.85 47.54
N THR A 218 53.73 -26.78 46.77
CA THR A 218 55.06 -26.18 46.57
C THR A 218 55.64 -25.64 47.89
N LYS A 219 54.82 -25.00 48.74
CA LYS A 219 55.27 -24.49 50.05
C LYS A 219 55.61 -25.61 51.03
N ASN A 220 55.02 -26.80 50.87
CA ASN A 220 55.23 -27.94 51.76
C ASN A 220 56.46 -28.81 51.37
N GLN A 221 57.16 -28.46 50.29
CA GLN A 221 58.40 -29.12 49.85
C GLN A 221 59.68 -28.31 50.09
N ASN A 222 59.58 -27.05 50.52
CA ASN A 222 60.70 -26.24 51.05
C ASN A 222 60.67 -26.24 52.57
#